data_AF-A0A382PGM1-F1
#
_entry.id   AF-A0A382PGM1-F1
#
_cell.length_a   1.000
_cell.length_b   1.000
_cell.length_c   1.000
_cell.angle_alpha   90.00
_cell.angle_beta   90.00
_cell.angle_gamma   90.00
#
_symmetry.space_group_name_H-M   'P 1'
#
loop_
_entity.id
_entity.type
_entity.pdbx_description
1 polymer ?
#
loop_
_entity_poly.entity_id
_entity_poly.type
_entity_poly.pdbx_seq_one_letter_code
_entity_poly.pdbx_strand_id
1 'polypeptide(L)'
;MINVQKAKQWLPMVLAGYLVLLSHGATEAAIFTSEKEIERQARVQWLTMKRSMPLSPTERLQQYVECVAYSLINTLEEPYLSMDWEVVVFDDDALNAFAMPGGKIGVFTGLLEVADNQDALAAVIGHEIAHMTEDHVMERAKKESRTDALVLLGS
;
A
#
# COMPACT_ATOMS: atom_id res chain seq x y z
N MET A 1 -7.27 69.82 19.04
CA MET A 1 -6.92 69.31 17.69
C MET A 1 -5.82 68.27 17.87
N ILE A 2 -6.18 66.98 17.80
CA ILE A 2 -5.24 65.86 17.96
C ILE A 2 -5.35 64.98 16.71
N ASN A 3 -4.18 64.62 16.19
CA ASN A 3 -3.85 64.25 14.82
C ASN A 3 -4.26 62.79 14.44
N VAL A 4 -4.93 62.63 13.29
CA VAL A 4 -5.63 61.42 12.80
C VAL A 4 -4.68 60.48 12.02
N GLN A 5 -3.54 60.11 12.60
CA GLN A 5 -2.56 59.23 11.93
C GLN A 5 -2.11 58.02 12.78
N LYS A 6 -2.81 57.70 13.88
CA LYS A 6 -2.57 56.48 14.70
C LYS A 6 -3.79 55.56 14.83
N ALA A 7 -4.67 55.54 13.81
CA ALA A 7 -5.91 54.76 13.82
C ALA A 7 -5.82 53.45 13.00
N LYS A 8 -4.69 52.73 13.02
CA LYS A 8 -4.55 51.47 12.27
C LYS A 8 -3.79 50.35 13.00
N GLN A 9 -3.79 50.33 14.33
CA GLN A 9 -3.11 49.27 15.09
C GLN A 9 -3.87 48.74 16.31
N TRP A 10 -5.15 49.07 16.48
CA TRP A 10 -5.96 48.54 17.59
C TRP A 10 -7.39 48.25 17.14
N LEU A 11 -7.70 46.98 16.87
CA LEU A 11 -8.96 46.37 17.31
C LEU A 11 -8.85 44.83 17.32
N PRO A 12 -8.39 44.22 18.44
CA PRO A 12 -8.79 42.86 18.77
C PRO A 12 -10.22 42.88 19.34
N MET A 13 -10.95 41.76 19.18
CA MET A 13 -12.24 41.43 19.83
C MET A 13 -13.52 42.16 19.39
N VAL A 14 -14.18 41.71 18.30
CA VAL A 14 -15.67 41.73 18.21
C VAL A 14 -16.30 40.49 17.52
N LEU A 15 -15.58 39.47 17.07
CA LEU A 15 -16.23 38.26 16.48
C LEU A 15 -15.96 36.96 17.26
N ALA A 16 -16.03 37.06 18.59
CA ALA A 16 -16.39 35.93 19.44
C ALA A 16 -17.94 35.86 19.48
N GLY A 17 -18.54 35.16 18.53
CA GLY A 17 -20.00 35.19 18.41
C GLY A 17 -20.62 34.44 17.25
N TYR A 18 -20.02 33.33 16.80
CA TYR A 18 -20.78 32.31 16.07
C TYR A 18 -20.39 30.93 16.57
N LEU A 19 -21.03 30.59 17.69
CA LEU A 19 -21.68 29.30 17.90
C LEU A 19 -20.80 28.06 17.70
N VAL A 20 -20.12 27.70 18.79
CA VAL A 20 -20.06 26.31 19.27
C VAL A 20 -21.45 25.69 19.08
N LEU A 21 -21.64 24.83 18.07
CA LEU A 21 -22.67 23.78 17.96
C LEU A 21 -22.59 23.07 16.59
N LEU A 22 -21.48 22.38 16.35
CA LEU A 22 -21.51 21.07 15.66
C LEU A 22 -20.55 20.12 16.40
N SER A 23 -20.71 20.07 17.72
CA SER A 23 -20.50 18.83 18.48
C SER A 23 -21.72 17.92 18.25
N HIS A 24 -21.90 17.46 17.02
CA HIS A 24 -22.68 16.26 16.74
C HIS A 24 -21.68 15.27 16.20
N GLY A 25 -21.41 14.25 17.01
CA GLY A 25 -20.37 13.28 16.77
C GLY A 25 -20.30 12.91 15.30
N ALA A 26 -19.15 13.18 14.69
CA ALA A 26 -18.56 12.15 13.88
C ALA A 26 -18.38 10.98 14.85
N THR A 27 -19.42 10.16 14.99
CA THR A 27 -19.22 8.77 15.34
C THR A 27 -18.11 8.33 14.41
N GLU A 28 -16.95 8.04 14.99
CA GLU A 28 -15.96 7.17 14.38
C GLU A 28 -16.73 5.89 14.03
N ALA A 29 -17.42 5.91 12.90
CA ALA A 29 -17.78 4.69 12.24
C ALA A 29 -16.43 4.08 11.95
N ALA A 30 -16.03 3.11 12.77
CA ALA A 30 -15.11 2.09 12.35
C ALA A 30 -15.71 1.55 11.04
N ILE A 31 -15.27 2.12 9.91
CA ILE A 31 -15.66 1.68 8.59
C ILE A 31 -14.98 0.32 8.49
N PHE A 32 -15.73 -0.72 8.80
CA PHE A 32 -15.29 -2.08 8.56
C PHE A 32 -15.13 -2.24 7.05
N THR A 33 -13.90 -2.08 6.57
CA THR A 33 -13.59 -2.29 5.16
C THR A 33 -13.70 -3.78 4.89
N SER A 34 -14.69 -4.19 4.08
CA SER A 34 -14.83 -5.60 3.69
C SER A 34 -13.60 -6.07 2.91
N GLU A 35 -13.24 -7.35 3.02
CA GLU A 35 -12.12 -7.96 2.25
C GLU A 35 -12.25 -7.68 0.75
N LYS A 36 -13.47 -7.76 0.22
CA LYS A 36 -13.77 -7.43 -1.18
C LYS A 36 -13.42 -5.99 -1.56
N GLU A 37 -13.59 -5.04 -0.64
CA GLU A 37 -13.22 -3.64 -0.87
C GLU A 37 -11.70 -3.47 -0.82
N ILE A 38 -11.01 -4.17 0.08
CA ILE A 38 -9.54 -4.19 0.13
C ILE A 38 -8.97 -4.74 -1.19
N GLU A 39 -9.46 -5.87 -1.67
CA GLU A 39 -9.05 -6.44 -2.97
C GLU A 39 -9.37 -5.49 -4.14
N ARG A 40 -10.50 -4.78 -4.09
CA ARG A 40 -10.86 -3.78 -5.11
C ARG A 40 -9.85 -2.64 -5.12
N GLN A 41 -9.46 -2.14 -3.95
CA GLN A 41 -8.47 -1.08 -3.81
C GLN A 41 -7.09 -1.54 -4.26
N ALA A 42 -6.67 -2.74 -3.83
CA ALA A 42 -5.41 -3.36 -4.25
C ALA A 42 -5.33 -3.50 -5.77
N ARG A 43 -6.41 -3.97 -6.42
CA ARG A 43 -6.46 -4.05 -7.89
C ARG A 43 -6.36 -2.70 -8.58
N VAL A 44 -7.02 -1.66 -8.06
CA VAL A 44 -6.93 -0.31 -8.63
C VAL A 44 -5.51 0.25 -8.49
N GLN A 45 -4.90 0.05 -7.33
CA GLN A 45 -3.53 0.46 -7.06
C GLN A 45 -2.55 -0.28 -7.98
N TRP A 46 -2.71 -1.60 -8.13
CA TRP A 46 -1.90 -2.42 -9.04
C TRP A 46 -1.93 -1.92 -10.49
N LEU A 47 -3.14 -1.65 -11.01
CA LEU A 47 -3.31 -1.09 -12.35
C LEU A 47 -2.69 0.30 -12.49
N THR A 48 -2.72 1.10 -11.43
CA THR A 48 -2.10 2.42 -11.38
C THR A 48 -0.58 2.30 -11.46
N MET A 49 0.01 1.41 -10.64
CA MET A 49 1.46 1.16 -10.64
C MET A 49 1.95 0.69 -12.01
N LYS A 50 1.31 -0.32 -12.62
CA LYS A 50 1.68 -0.79 -13.96
C LYS A 50 1.57 0.28 -15.05
N ARG A 51 0.76 1.32 -14.82
CA ARG A 51 0.63 2.45 -15.75
C ARG A 51 1.67 3.54 -15.49
N SER A 52 2.03 3.80 -14.23
CA SER A 52 2.90 4.91 -13.84
C SER A 52 4.37 4.52 -13.71
N MET A 53 4.67 3.25 -13.49
CA MET A 53 6.02 2.74 -13.30
C MET A 53 6.49 1.97 -14.54
N PRO A 54 7.75 2.16 -14.96
CA PRO A 54 8.32 1.35 -16.02
C PRO A 54 8.41 -0.12 -15.57
N LEU A 55 8.14 -1.03 -16.50
CA LEU A 55 8.34 -2.47 -16.29
C LEU A 55 9.73 -2.85 -16.78
N SER A 56 10.31 -3.89 -16.17
CA SER A 56 11.60 -4.39 -16.62
C SER A 56 11.56 -4.75 -18.12
N PRO A 57 12.49 -4.23 -18.95
CA PRO A 57 12.53 -4.56 -20.37
C PRO A 57 13.06 -5.98 -20.62
N THR A 58 13.55 -6.67 -19.57
CA THR A 58 14.22 -7.96 -19.70
C THR A 58 13.25 -9.09 -19.40
N GLU A 59 12.70 -9.69 -20.46
CA GLU A 59 11.79 -10.85 -20.36
C GLU A 59 12.38 -12.01 -19.55
N ARG A 60 13.70 -12.23 -19.65
CA ARG A 60 14.40 -13.26 -18.88
C ARG A 60 14.33 -13.03 -17.36
N LEU A 61 14.38 -11.77 -16.91
CA LEU A 61 14.24 -11.43 -15.50
C LEU A 61 12.81 -11.69 -15.03
N GLN A 62 11.82 -11.29 -15.81
CA GLN A 62 10.41 -11.59 -15.54
C GLN A 62 10.18 -13.11 -15.39
N GLN A 63 10.66 -13.92 -16.33
CA GLN A 63 10.55 -15.38 -16.28
C GLN A 63 11.26 -16.00 -15.06
N TYR A 64 12.44 -15.47 -14.69
CA TYR A 64 13.18 -15.93 -13.52
C TYR A 64 12.41 -15.66 -12.23
N VAL A 65 11.93 -14.43 -12.06
CA VAL A 65 11.15 -14.04 -10.86
C VAL A 65 9.84 -14.82 -10.79
N GLU A 66 9.14 -14.99 -11.91
CA GLU A 66 7.96 -15.85 -11.99
C GLU A 66 8.28 -17.29 -11.57
N CYS A 67 9.36 -17.88 -12.08
CA CYS A 67 9.74 -19.25 -11.74
C CYS A 67 9.93 -19.42 -10.22
N VAL A 68 10.61 -18.46 -9.58
CA VAL A 68 10.82 -18.46 -8.13
C VAL A 68 9.49 -18.25 -7.40
N ALA A 69 8.72 -17.22 -7.75
CA ALA A 69 7.44 -16.93 -7.11
C ALA A 69 6.44 -18.09 -7.21
N TYR A 70 6.28 -18.68 -8.40
CA TYR A 70 5.37 -19.81 -8.60
C TYR A 70 5.85 -21.08 -7.89
N SER A 71 7.15 -21.26 -7.66
CA SER A 71 7.63 -22.37 -6.82
C SER A 71 7.11 -22.26 -5.38
N LEU A 72 6.95 -21.03 -4.87
CA LEU A 72 6.38 -20.76 -3.55
C LEU A 72 4.85 -20.83 -3.56
N ILE A 73 4.20 -20.19 -4.53
CA ILE A 73 2.72 -20.17 -4.66
C ILE A 73 2.15 -21.59 -4.70
N ASN A 74 2.82 -22.51 -5.42
CA ASN A 74 2.37 -23.91 -5.52
C ASN A 74 2.49 -24.70 -4.21
N THR A 75 3.06 -24.12 -3.15
CA THR A 75 3.11 -24.72 -1.80
C THR A 75 2.05 -24.18 -0.85
N LEU A 76 1.31 -23.14 -1.26
CA LEU A 76 0.28 -22.53 -0.44
C LEU A 76 -0.95 -23.44 -0.30
N GLU A 77 -1.73 -23.20 0.74
CA GLU A 77 -3.03 -23.83 0.94
C GLU A 77 -4.15 -22.99 0.30
N GLU A 78 -5.33 -23.59 0.13
CA GLU A 78 -6.52 -22.83 -0.29
C GLU A 78 -6.93 -21.80 0.78
N PRO A 79 -7.43 -20.61 0.39
CA PRO A 79 -7.79 -20.19 -0.98
C PRO A 79 -6.62 -19.61 -1.80
N TYR A 80 -5.42 -19.51 -1.22
CA TYR A 80 -4.29 -18.82 -1.85
C TYR A 80 -3.67 -19.62 -2.99
N LEU A 81 -3.74 -20.96 -2.93
CA LEU A 81 -3.27 -21.83 -4.01
C LEU A 81 -4.01 -21.58 -5.33
N SER A 82 -5.33 -21.38 -5.29
CA SER A 82 -6.17 -21.16 -6.48
C SER A 82 -6.41 -19.68 -6.82
N MET A 83 -5.75 -18.76 -6.11
CA MET A 83 -5.84 -17.32 -6.36
C MET A 83 -5.21 -16.95 -7.71
N ASP A 84 -5.75 -15.92 -8.37
CA ASP A 84 -5.23 -15.40 -9.64
C ASP A 84 -3.96 -14.55 -9.41
N TRP A 85 -2.83 -15.24 -9.27
CA TRP A 85 -1.53 -14.59 -9.03
C TRP A 85 -1.01 -13.86 -10.27
N GLU A 86 -0.58 -12.61 -10.09
CA GLU A 86 0.13 -11.85 -11.11
C GLU A 86 1.46 -11.37 -10.51
N VAL A 87 2.56 -11.73 -11.18
CA VAL A 87 3.92 -11.37 -10.77
C VAL A 87 4.44 -10.36 -11.78
N VAL A 88 4.99 -9.23 -11.33
CA VAL A 88 5.55 -8.21 -12.22
C VAL A 88 6.87 -7.68 -11.68
N VAL A 89 7.86 -7.57 -12.58
CA VAL A 89 9.12 -6.89 -12.28
C VAL A 89 9.04 -5.44 -12.75
N PHE A 90 9.13 -4.50 -11.82
CA PHE A 90 9.22 -3.07 -12.11
C PHE A 90 10.69 -2.66 -12.25
N ASP A 91 10.95 -1.76 -13.18
CA ASP A 91 12.28 -1.17 -13.40
C ASP A 91 12.49 -0.01 -12.43
N ASP A 92 12.99 -0.34 -11.23
CA ASP A 92 13.19 0.60 -10.13
C ASP A 92 14.40 0.14 -9.29
N ASP A 93 15.29 1.07 -8.97
CA ASP A 93 16.54 0.79 -8.24
C ASP A 93 16.30 0.53 -6.74
N ALA A 94 15.07 0.72 -6.24
CA ALA A 94 14.75 0.40 -4.86
C ALA A 94 14.92 -1.10 -4.55
N LEU A 95 15.50 -1.40 -3.39
CA LEU A 95 15.74 -2.76 -2.92
C LEU A 95 14.46 -3.32 -2.28
N ASN A 96 13.41 -3.53 -3.08
CA ASN A 96 12.10 -3.89 -2.55
C ASN A 96 11.37 -4.97 -3.38
N ALA A 97 10.49 -5.70 -2.70
CA ALA A 97 9.45 -6.54 -3.26
C ALA A 97 8.23 -6.47 -2.35
N PHE A 98 7.04 -6.76 -2.89
CA PHE A 98 5.80 -6.63 -2.14
C PHE A 98 4.74 -7.59 -2.63
N ALA A 99 3.78 -7.92 -1.77
CA ALA A 99 2.62 -8.73 -2.10
C ALA A 99 1.32 -8.03 -1.68
N MET A 100 0.37 -7.86 -2.61
CA MET A 100 -0.90 -7.20 -2.36
C MET A 100 -2.08 -8.20 -2.34
N PRO A 101 -3.17 -7.87 -1.62
CA PRO A 101 -4.42 -8.63 -1.68
C PRO A 101 -4.91 -8.87 -3.10
N GLY A 102 -5.47 -10.05 -3.36
CA GLY A 102 -5.87 -10.48 -4.69
C GLY A 102 -4.73 -11.03 -5.55
N GLY A 103 -3.63 -11.46 -4.91
CA GLY A 103 -2.57 -12.23 -5.55
C GLY A 103 -1.72 -11.39 -6.49
N LYS A 104 -1.15 -10.29 -6.01
CA LYS A 104 -0.27 -9.45 -6.84
C LYS A 104 1.10 -9.36 -6.19
N ILE A 105 2.15 -9.74 -6.90
CA ILE A 105 3.53 -9.69 -6.41
C ILE A 105 4.32 -8.73 -7.30
N GLY A 106 4.87 -7.68 -6.69
CA GLY A 106 5.80 -6.77 -7.35
C GLY A 106 7.22 -7.00 -6.87
N VAL A 107 8.18 -7.00 -7.80
CA VAL A 107 9.61 -7.06 -7.48
C VAL A 107 10.32 -5.94 -8.21
N PHE A 108 11.22 -5.22 -7.53
CA PHE A 108 12.02 -4.16 -8.16
C PHE A 108 13.36 -4.70 -8.63
N THR A 109 13.85 -4.17 -9.75
CA THR A 109 15.14 -4.57 -10.33
C THR A 109 16.29 -4.36 -9.35
N GLY A 110 16.24 -3.31 -8.52
CA GLY A 110 17.21 -3.06 -7.46
C GLY A 110 17.37 -4.24 -6.49
N LEU A 111 16.26 -4.89 -6.07
CA LEU A 111 16.34 -6.07 -5.20
C LEU A 111 17.13 -7.21 -5.84
N LEU A 112 17.01 -7.38 -7.16
CA LEU A 112 17.69 -8.45 -7.90
C LEU A 112 19.20 -8.24 -7.98
N GLU A 113 19.69 -7.02 -7.76
CA GLU A 113 21.13 -6.73 -7.69
C GLU A 113 21.78 -7.24 -6.40
N VAL A 114 20.99 -7.39 -5.33
CA VAL A 114 21.46 -7.83 -4.01
C VAL A 114 21.00 -9.25 -3.63
N ALA A 115 20.00 -9.78 -4.33
CA ALA A 115 19.55 -11.16 -4.17
C ALA A 115 20.49 -12.11 -4.94
N ASP A 116 21.60 -12.51 -4.30
CA ASP A 116 22.70 -13.30 -4.89
C ASP A 116 22.28 -14.57 -5.64
N ASN A 117 21.13 -15.16 -5.27
CA ASN A 117 20.61 -16.37 -5.89
C ASN A 117 19.09 -16.50 -5.70
N GLN A 118 18.53 -17.56 -6.28
CA GLN A 118 17.09 -17.86 -6.22
C GLN A 118 16.58 -18.08 -4.79
N ASP A 119 17.41 -18.61 -3.89
CA ASP A 119 17.01 -18.89 -2.51
C ASP A 119 16.86 -17.58 -1.71
N ALA A 120 17.76 -16.62 -1.95
CA ALA A 120 17.65 -15.27 -1.38
C ALA A 120 16.39 -14.55 -1.88
N LEU A 121 16.13 -14.60 -3.19
CA LEU A 121 14.90 -14.03 -3.77
C LEU A 121 13.65 -14.74 -3.22
N ALA A 122 13.67 -16.06 -3.12
CA ALA A 122 12.57 -16.86 -2.58
C ALA A 122 12.29 -16.52 -1.11
N ALA A 123 13.32 -16.26 -0.31
CA ALA A 123 13.15 -15.85 1.08
C ALA A 123 12.40 -14.51 1.20
N VAL A 124 12.75 -13.53 0.35
CA VAL A 124 12.06 -12.23 0.35
C VAL A 124 10.62 -12.37 -0.17
N ILE A 125 10.41 -13.03 -1.32
CA ILE A 125 9.05 -13.24 -1.84
C ILE A 125 8.19 -14.05 -0.86
N GLY A 126 8.76 -15.07 -0.22
CA GLY A 126 8.07 -15.87 0.79
C GLY A 126 7.69 -15.06 2.02
N HIS A 127 8.55 -14.13 2.46
CA HIS A 127 8.25 -13.17 3.52
C HIS A 127 7.06 -12.27 3.14
N GLU A 128 7.04 -11.73 1.93
CA GLU A 128 5.95 -10.89 1.44
C GLU A 128 4.62 -11.67 1.32
N ILE A 129 4.66 -12.89 0.77
CA ILE A 129 3.48 -13.77 0.70
C ILE A 129 2.95 -14.08 2.11
N ALA A 130 3.83 -14.41 3.06
CA ALA A 130 3.43 -14.69 4.44
C ALA A 130 2.77 -13.46 5.08
N HIS A 131 3.34 -12.27 4.90
CA HIS A 131 2.72 -11.04 5.37
C HIS A 131 1.34 -10.80 4.76
N MET A 132 1.17 -11.02 3.46
CA MET A 132 -0.12 -10.83 2.80
C MET A 132 -1.17 -11.88 3.24
N THR A 133 -0.76 -13.13 3.45
CA THR A 133 -1.66 -14.24 3.77
C THR A 133 -1.98 -14.34 5.27
N GLU A 134 -1.22 -13.67 6.14
CA GLU A 134 -1.54 -13.63 7.56
C GLU A 134 -2.83 -12.87 7.85
N ASP A 135 -3.77 -13.55 8.52
CA ASP A 135 -5.06 -12.99 8.97
C ASP A 135 -4.91 -11.65 9.69
N HIS A 136 -3.79 -11.45 10.40
CA HIS A 136 -3.51 -10.21 11.11
C HIS A 136 -3.43 -8.99 10.19
N VAL A 137 -2.95 -9.12 8.94
CA VAL A 137 -2.87 -7.98 8.01
C VAL A 137 -4.27 -7.59 7.54
N MET A 138 -5.12 -8.56 7.22
CA MET A 138 -6.50 -8.30 6.86
C MET A 138 -7.30 -7.75 8.06
N GLU A 139 -7.07 -8.26 9.27
CA GLU A 139 -7.67 -7.74 10.50
C GLU A 139 -7.17 -6.35 10.88
N ARG A 140 -5.90 -6.02 10.65
CA ARG A 140 -5.36 -4.66 10.82
C ARG A 140 -5.95 -3.70 9.79
N ALA A 141 -6.02 -4.10 8.51
CA ALA A 141 -6.63 -3.32 7.45
C ALA A 141 -8.14 -3.06 7.68
N LYS A 142 -8.84 -4.00 8.32
CA LYS A 142 -10.24 -3.82 8.75
C LYS A 142 -10.39 -2.85 9.93
N LYS A 143 -9.38 -2.76 10.82
CA LYS A 143 -9.42 -1.94 12.05
C LYS A 143 -8.93 -0.51 11.84
N GLU A 144 -8.01 -0.27 10.92
CA GLU A 144 -7.51 1.08 10.67
C GLU A 144 -8.31 1.77 9.55
N SER A 145 -8.89 2.94 9.86
CA SER A 145 -9.65 3.78 8.91
C SER A 145 -8.78 4.44 7.84
N ARG A 146 -7.46 4.23 7.91
CA ARG A 146 -6.46 4.63 6.92
C ARG A 146 -5.79 3.37 6.42
N THR A 147 -6.25 2.87 5.27
CA THR A 147 -5.50 1.88 4.50
C THR A 147 -4.23 2.56 3.97
N ASP A 148 -3.22 2.74 4.82
CA ASP A 148 -1.91 3.13 4.36
C ASP A 148 -1.41 1.93 3.53
N ALA A 149 -1.41 2.07 2.20
CA ALA A 149 -0.96 1.05 1.26
C ALA A 149 0.42 0.48 1.65
N LEU A 150 1.22 1.24 2.39
CA LEU A 150 2.48 0.86 3.01
C LEU A 150 2.40 -0.41 3.88
N VAL A 151 1.33 -0.62 4.65
CA VAL A 151 1.17 -1.84 5.48
C VAL A 151 0.94 -3.10 4.63
N LEU A 152 0.42 -2.92 3.42
CA LEU A 152 0.14 -4.00 2.46
C LEU A 152 1.28 -4.24 1.48
N LEU A 153 2.34 -3.41 1.49
CA LEU A 153 3.37 -3.41 0.45
C LEU A 153 4.75 -3.84 0.97
N GLY A 154 4.83 -4.50 2.12
CA GLY A 154 6.13 -4.84 2.71
C GLY A 154 6.85 -3.63 3.29
N SER A 155 7.96 -3.88 3.98
CA SER A 155 8.67 -2.89 4.82
C SER A 155 9.45 -1.84 4.04
#